data_AF-A0A0S4LM25-F1
#
_entry.id   AF-A0A0S4LM25-F1
#
_cell.length_a   1.000
_cell.length_b   1.000
_cell.length_c   1.000
_cell.angle_alpha   90.00
_cell.angle_beta   90.00
_cell.angle_gamma   90.00
#
_symmetry.space_group_name_H-M   'P 1'
#
loop_
_entity.id
_entity.type
_entity.pdbx_description
1 polymer ?
#
loop_
_entity_poly.entity_id
_entity_poly.type
_entity_poly.pdbx_seq_one_letter_code
_entity_poly.pdbx_strand_id
1 'polypeptide(L)'
;MFRTDEIIKAAKLPPEGVAMSRKIDYIYFIPILFVTIVGTFHMHTALLCGDWDFWLDWKDRQWWPIVTPVTLITFCAALQYYNWVNYRQPFGATLCILALGAGKWIAVYTSWWWWSNYPPNFVMPATAIPGALVLDIVLLLTRNWTLTAVIGAWMFAALFYPSNWPIFAYSHTPLVVDGALLSWADYMGFMYVRTGTPEYIRMIEVGSLRTFGGHSTMISAFFSAFASSLTYIVWWQFGKFFCTSYFYITDDRQRTTKVYDVFAYATLGPQGDKAKLSGGKA
;
A
#
# COMPACT_ATOMS: atom_id res chain seq x y z
N MET A 1 -19.47 16.41 10.59
CA MET A 1 -18.83 17.43 9.73
C MET A 1 -18.80 16.95 8.27
N PHE A 2 -19.97 16.72 7.68
CA PHE A 2 -20.16 16.63 6.23
C PHE A 2 -21.50 17.32 5.98
N ARG A 3 -21.51 18.38 5.16
CA ARG A 3 -22.71 19.16 4.87
C ARG A 3 -23.57 18.40 3.85
N THR A 4 -24.22 17.33 4.29
CA THR A 4 -24.95 16.42 3.41
C THR A 4 -26.05 17.18 2.65
N ASP A 5 -26.79 18.05 3.33
CA ASP A 5 -27.93 18.76 2.74
C ASP A 5 -27.51 19.82 1.71
N GLU A 6 -26.39 20.53 1.95
CA GLU A 6 -25.86 21.50 0.99
C GLU A 6 -25.31 20.82 -0.27
N ILE A 7 -24.63 19.67 -0.12
CA ILE A 7 -24.12 18.89 -1.24
C ILE A 7 -25.25 18.27 -2.05
N ILE A 8 -26.30 17.76 -1.38
CA ILE A 8 -27.51 17.23 -2.04
C ILE A 8 -28.20 18.31 -2.85
N LYS A 9 -28.36 19.51 -2.28
CA LYS A 9 -28.96 20.67 -2.95
C LYS A 9 -28.12 21.14 -4.14
N ALA A 10 -26.79 21.10 -4.02
CA ALA A 10 -25.86 21.42 -5.11
C ALA A 10 -25.83 20.35 -6.22
N ALA A 11 -25.99 19.08 -5.87
CA ALA A 11 -25.98 17.95 -6.80
C ALA A 11 -27.26 17.86 -7.65
N LYS A 12 -28.34 18.57 -7.28
CA LYS A 12 -29.65 18.53 -7.95
C LYS A 12 -30.22 17.11 -8.11
N LEU A 13 -29.77 16.16 -7.29
CA LEU A 13 -30.23 14.78 -7.33
C LEU A 13 -31.55 14.64 -6.57
N PRO A 14 -32.50 13.83 -7.07
CA PRO A 14 -33.68 13.48 -6.28
C PRO A 14 -33.25 12.74 -5.00
N PRO A 15 -34.04 12.78 -3.91
CA PRO A 15 -33.72 12.11 -2.65
C PRO A 15 -33.36 10.62 -2.81
N GLU A 16 -34.02 9.93 -3.75
CA GLU A 16 -33.72 8.55 -4.11
C GLU A 16 -32.33 8.38 -4.74
N GLY A 17 -31.92 9.32 -5.60
CA GLY A 17 -30.59 9.33 -6.22
C GLY A 17 -29.47 9.55 -5.21
N VAL A 18 -29.72 10.32 -4.16
CA VAL A 18 -28.79 10.49 -3.03
C VAL A 18 -28.63 9.19 -2.26
N ALA A 19 -29.74 8.53 -1.92
CA ALA A 19 -29.70 7.25 -1.21
C ALA A 19 -28.98 6.17 -2.03
N MET A 20 -29.21 6.14 -3.33
CA MET A 20 -28.52 5.23 -4.25
C MET A 20 -27.02 5.54 -4.33
N SER A 21 -26.62 6.81 -4.46
CA SER A 21 -25.21 7.23 -4.44
C SER A 21 -24.50 6.79 -3.16
N ARG A 22 -25.14 6.94 -2.00
CA ARG A 22 -24.58 6.46 -0.72
C ARG A 22 -24.41 4.95 -0.68
N LYS A 23 -25.37 4.18 -1.21
CA LYS A 23 -25.23 2.72 -1.32
C LYS A 23 -24.05 2.34 -2.22
N ILE A 24 -23.85 3.06 -3.34
CA ILE A 24 -22.70 2.87 -4.22
C ILE A 24 -21.40 3.19 -3.50
N ASP A 25 -21.32 4.29 -2.74
CA ASP A 25 -20.14 4.63 -1.92
C ASP A 25 -19.78 3.46 -0.97
N TYR A 26 -20.78 2.90 -0.27
CA TYR A 26 -20.56 1.78 0.65
C TYR A 26 -20.09 0.51 -0.04
N ILE A 27 -20.65 0.18 -1.21
CA ILE A 27 -20.25 -1.00 -2.01
C ILE A 27 -18.86 -0.81 -2.63
N TYR A 28 -18.53 0.40 -3.06
CA TYR A 28 -17.27 0.68 -3.70
C TYR A 28 -16.11 0.67 -2.70
N PHE A 29 -16.21 1.48 -1.63
CA PHE A 29 -15.11 1.67 -0.69
C PHE A 29 -14.87 0.46 0.22
N ILE A 30 -15.94 -0.20 0.70
CA ILE A 30 -15.81 -1.19 1.79
C ILE A 30 -15.55 -2.61 1.26
N PRO A 31 -16.40 -3.24 0.42
CA PRO A 31 -16.13 -4.60 -0.04
C PRO A 31 -15.23 -4.66 -1.28
N ILE A 32 -15.31 -3.73 -2.23
CA ILE A 32 -14.55 -3.87 -3.49
C ILE A 32 -13.12 -3.38 -3.31
N LEU A 33 -12.95 -2.11 -2.96
CA LEU A 33 -11.63 -1.50 -2.88
C LEU A 33 -10.80 -2.10 -1.73
N PHE A 34 -11.35 -2.13 -0.51
CA PHE A 34 -10.61 -2.65 0.65
C PHE A 34 -10.21 -4.12 0.50
N VAL A 35 -11.13 -5.01 0.11
CA VAL A 35 -10.80 -6.46 -0.02
C VAL A 35 -9.81 -6.70 -1.15
N THR A 36 -9.94 -5.97 -2.26
CA THR A 36 -9.00 -6.08 -3.39
C THR A 36 -7.60 -5.63 -2.97
N ILE A 37 -7.50 -4.54 -2.19
CA ILE A 37 -6.23 -4.09 -1.60
C ILE A 37 -5.69 -5.14 -0.64
N VAL A 38 -6.52 -5.66 0.28
CA VAL A 38 -6.13 -6.72 1.22
C VAL A 38 -5.53 -7.90 0.46
N GLY A 39 -6.16 -8.39 -0.60
CA GLY A 39 -5.62 -9.52 -1.37
C GLY A 39 -4.33 -9.17 -2.11
N THR A 40 -4.38 -8.16 -2.97
CA THR A 40 -3.29 -7.86 -3.91
C THR A 40 -2.07 -7.24 -3.23
N PHE A 41 -2.28 -6.29 -2.32
CA PHE A 41 -1.18 -5.65 -1.61
C PHE A 41 -0.54 -6.60 -0.62
N HIS A 42 -1.32 -7.44 0.07
CA HIS A 42 -0.77 -8.45 0.95
C HIS A 42 0.10 -9.45 0.18
N MET A 43 -0.36 -9.97 -0.97
CA MET A 43 0.48 -10.82 -1.83
C MET A 43 1.76 -10.12 -2.29
N HIS A 44 1.67 -8.87 -2.75
CA HIS A 44 2.83 -8.08 -3.16
C HIS A 44 3.85 -7.93 -2.02
N THR A 45 3.39 -7.61 -0.81
CA THR A 45 4.27 -7.46 0.36
C THR A 45 4.83 -8.80 0.82
N ALA A 46 4.03 -9.86 0.84
CA ALA A 46 4.46 -11.19 1.24
C ALA A 46 5.57 -11.73 0.33
N LEU A 47 5.51 -11.45 -0.98
CA LEU A 47 6.50 -11.93 -1.95
C LEU A 47 7.80 -11.12 -1.96
N LEU A 48 7.78 -9.85 -1.57
CA LEU A 48 8.95 -8.97 -1.69
C LEU A 48 9.63 -8.69 -0.36
N CYS A 49 8.86 -8.47 0.70
CA CYS A 49 9.37 -8.14 2.03
C CYS A 49 8.76 -9.02 3.13
N GLY A 50 8.07 -10.10 2.75
CA GLY A 50 7.29 -10.94 3.67
C GLY A 50 8.17 -11.58 4.73
N ASP A 51 9.34 -12.09 4.35
CA ASP A 51 10.21 -12.78 5.30
C ASP A 51 10.65 -11.88 6.47
N TRP A 52 10.98 -10.61 6.21
CA TRP A 52 11.30 -9.64 7.26
C TRP A 52 10.10 -9.20 8.09
N ASP A 53 8.90 -9.24 7.52
CA ASP A 53 7.69 -8.85 8.22
C ASP A 53 7.11 -9.99 9.06
N PHE A 54 7.21 -11.23 8.58
CA PHE A 54 6.69 -12.43 9.24
C PHE A 54 7.43 -12.75 10.52
N TRP A 55 8.75 -12.60 10.56
CA TRP A 55 9.53 -13.14 11.67
C TRP A 55 10.13 -12.03 12.53
N LEU A 56 10.03 -12.16 13.85
CA LEU A 56 10.64 -11.20 14.78
C LEU A 56 12.17 -11.19 14.68
N ASP A 57 12.80 -12.36 14.49
CA ASP A 57 14.25 -12.51 14.34
C ASP A 57 14.77 -12.02 12.98
N TRP A 58 13.90 -11.65 12.04
CA TRP A 58 14.32 -11.01 10.79
C TRP A 58 14.29 -9.48 10.85
N LYS A 59 13.67 -8.88 11.88
CA LYS A 59 13.51 -7.42 12.01
C LYS A 59 14.81 -6.75 12.47
N ASP A 60 15.78 -6.72 11.57
CA ASP A 60 17.13 -6.22 11.82
C ASP A 60 17.25 -4.70 11.62
N ARG A 61 18.47 -4.18 11.73
CA ARG A 61 18.76 -2.74 11.59
C ARG A 61 19.11 -2.33 10.16
N GLN A 62 19.44 -3.28 9.29
CA GLN A 62 19.90 -2.99 7.95
C GLN A 62 18.82 -3.24 6.91
N TRP A 63 18.38 -4.49 6.76
CA TRP A 63 17.56 -4.92 5.63
C TRP A 63 16.08 -4.62 5.83
N TRP A 64 15.53 -4.93 7.00
CA TRP A 64 14.13 -4.65 7.32
C TRP A 64 13.73 -3.18 7.12
N PRO A 65 14.46 -2.17 7.66
CA PRO A 65 14.12 -0.76 7.42
C PRO A 65 14.38 -0.27 5.99
N ILE A 66 15.06 -1.05 5.13
CA ILE A 66 15.22 -0.75 3.70
C ILE A 66 14.11 -1.38 2.90
N VAL A 67 14.01 -2.71 2.94
CA VAL A 67 13.16 -3.48 2.04
C VAL A 67 11.69 -3.19 2.33
N THR A 68 11.30 -3.15 3.61
CA THR A 68 9.88 -2.97 3.97
C THR A 68 9.32 -1.63 3.52
N PRO A 69 9.90 -0.45 3.82
CA PRO A 69 9.32 0.82 3.36
C PRO A 69 9.33 0.99 1.84
N VAL A 70 10.38 0.49 1.16
CA VAL A 70 10.47 0.53 -0.30
C VAL A 70 9.37 -0.32 -0.94
N THR A 71 9.04 -1.48 -0.37
CA THR A 71 7.93 -2.31 -0.83
C THR A 71 6.58 -1.72 -0.45
N LEU A 72 6.41 -1.16 0.75
CA LEU A 72 5.10 -0.65 1.20
C LEU A 72 4.65 0.60 0.43
N ILE A 73 5.59 1.44 -0.01
CA ILE A 73 5.24 2.70 -0.68
C ILE A 73 4.64 2.50 -2.09
N THR A 74 4.79 1.30 -2.67
CA THR A 74 4.31 0.97 -4.03
C THR A 74 2.81 1.19 -4.18
N PHE A 75 2.01 0.44 -3.43
CA PHE A 75 0.55 0.54 -3.44
C PHE A 75 0.09 1.88 -2.84
N CYS A 76 0.81 2.40 -1.83
CA CYS A 76 0.51 3.72 -1.28
C CYS A 76 0.54 4.81 -2.37
N ALA A 77 1.57 4.82 -3.21
CA ALA A 77 1.69 5.78 -4.30
C ALA A 77 0.60 5.58 -5.38
N ALA A 78 0.35 4.33 -5.77
CA ALA A 78 -0.66 4.02 -6.80
C ALA A 78 -2.08 4.39 -6.36
N LEU A 79 -2.46 4.10 -5.11
CA LEU A 79 -3.76 4.50 -4.59
C LEU A 79 -3.85 5.96 -4.20
N GLN A 80 -2.75 6.59 -3.81
CA GLN A 80 -2.73 8.04 -3.69
C GLN A 80 -3.03 8.70 -5.04
N TYR A 81 -2.47 8.20 -6.16
CA TYR A 81 -2.87 8.67 -7.49
C TYR A 81 -4.38 8.52 -7.69
N TYR A 82 -4.91 7.30 -7.50
CA TYR A 82 -6.32 7.00 -7.73
C TYR A 82 -7.25 7.91 -6.89
N ASN A 83 -7.04 7.96 -5.58
CA ASN A 83 -7.89 8.72 -4.66
C ASN A 83 -7.73 10.24 -4.84
N TRP A 84 -6.50 10.72 -5.04
CA TRP A 84 -6.22 12.15 -5.12
C TRP A 84 -6.58 12.77 -6.47
N VAL A 85 -6.22 12.11 -7.57
CA VAL A 85 -6.41 12.67 -8.92
C VAL A 85 -7.88 12.58 -9.34
N ASN A 86 -8.55 11.46 -9.05
CA ASN A 86 -9.92 11.25 -9.49
C ASN A 86 -10.96 11.81 -8.51
N TYR A 87 -10.71 11.71 -7.19
CA TYR A 87 -11.73 12.03 -6.17
C TYR A 87 -11.30 13.11 -5.17
N ARG A 88 -10.05 13.61 -5.24
CA ARG A 88 -9.49 14.58 -4.28
C ARG A 88 -9.58 14.12 -2.83
N GLN A 89 -9.48 12.81 -2.61
CA GLN A 89 -9.53 12.18 -1.29
C GLN A 89 -8.11 12.00 -0.71
N PRO A 90 -7.80 12.61 0.45
CA PRO A 90 -6.45 12.62 1.02
C PRO A 90 -6.19 11.46 1.99
N PHE A 91 -6.55 10.23 1.61
CA PHE A 91 -6.37 9.05 2.47
C PHE A 91 -5.95 7.80 1.69
N GLY A 92 -5.26 7.98 0.55
CA GLY A 92 -4.86 6.86 -0.31
C GLY A 92 -3.86 5.92 0.35
N ALA A 93 -2.81 6.46 0.96
CA ALA A 93 -1.77 5.66 1.60
C ALA A 93 -2.25 5.02 2.90
N THR A 94 -3.00 5.78 3.71
CA THR A 94 -3.59 5.29 4.95
C THR A 94 -4.59 4.16 4.72
N LEU A 95 -5.43 4.25 3.68
CA LEU A 95 -6.30 3.15 3.27
C LEU A 95 -5.50 1.89 2.93
N CYS A 96 -4.41 2.01 2.17
CA CYS A 96 -3.52 0.89 1.84
C CYS A 96 -2.96 0.21 3.08
N ILE A 97 -2.35 0.98 3.99
CA ILE A 97 -1.68 0.42 5.17
C ILE A 97 -2.67 -0.16 6.16
N LEU A 98 -3.86 0.44 6.33
CA LEU A 98 -4.91 -0.14 7.18
C LEU A 98 -5.45 -1.45 6.62
N ALA A 99 -5.69 -1.50 5.31
CA ALA A 99 -6.09 -2.73 4.62
C ALA A 99 -5.02 -3.83 4.78
N LEU A 100 -3.76 -3.49 4.53
CA LEU A 100 -2.66 -4.42 4.72
C LEU A 100 -2.57 -4.90 6.17
N GLY A 101 -2.66 -3.98 7.14
CA GLY A 101 -2.62 -4.30 8.56
C GLY A 101 -3.74 -5.26 8.96
N ALA A 102 -4.96 -5.03 8.50
CA ALA A 102 -6.09 -5.94 8.74
C ALA A 102 -5.82 -7.33 8.16
N GLY A 103 -5.35 -7.41 6.92
CA GLY A 103 -5.00 -8.68 6.27
C GLY A 103 -3.89 -9.45 6.99
N LYS A 104 -2.85 -8.75 7.42
CA LYS A 104 -1.73 -9.33 8.18
C LYS A 104 -2.18 -9.85 9.55
N TRP A 105 -2.95 -9.06 10.30
CA TRP A 105 -3.46 -9.50 11.61
C TRP A 105 -4.40 -10.69 11.52
N ILE A 106 -5.26 -10.73 10.49
CA ILE A 106 -6.07 -11.93 10.22
C ILE A 106 -5.13 -13.14 10.02
N ALA A 107 -4.13 -13.03 9.15
CA ALA A 107 -3.18 -14.13 8.90
C ALA A 107 -2.38 -14.56 10.15
N VAL A 108 -1.98 -13.62 11.01
CA VAL A 108 -1.33 -13.90 12.29
C VAL A 108 -2.18 -14.81 13.16
N TYR A 109 -3.46 -14.49 13.33
CA TYR A 109 -4.31 -15.27 14.22
C TYR A 109 -4.81 -16.57 13.56
N THR A 110 -5.24 -16.53 12.30
CA THR A 110 -5.85 -17.69 11.64
C THR A 110 -4.85 -18.70 11.14
N SER A 111 -3.71 -18.24 10.60
CA SER A 111 -2.72 -19.12 9.97
C SER A 111 -1.57 -19.40 10.93
N TRP A 112 -0.91 -18.36 11.43
CA TRP A 112 0.31 -18.56 12.23
C TRP A 112 0.01 -19.11 13.62
N TRP A 113 -0.95 -18.53 14.33
CA TRP A 113 -1.31 -18.95 15.68
C TRP A 113 -2.24 -20.15 15.70
N TRP A 114 -3.43 -20.05 15.11
CA TRP A 114 -4.44 -21.11 15.18
C TRP A 114 -4.03 -22.41 14.45
N TRP A 115 -3.52 -22.29 13.23
CA TRP A 115 -3.17 -23.47 12.41
C TRP A 115 -1.75 -23.96 12.69
N SER A 116 -0.78 -23.05 12.81
CA SER A 116 0.65 -23.40 12.89
C SER A 116 1.26 -23.27 14.29
N ASN A 117 0.51 -22.85 15.30
CA ASN A 117 0.94 -22.76 16.71
C ASN A 117 2.16 -21.87 16.98
N TYR A 118 2.44 -20.88 16.12
CA TYR A 118 3.44 -19.85 16.42
C TYR A 118 2.85 -18.78 17.36
N PRO A 119 3.63 -18.29 18.35
CA PRO A 119 3.18 -17.21 19.21
C PRO A 119 2.92 -15.93 18.42
N PRO A 120 1.80 -15.21 18.67
CA PRO A 120 1.49 -13.98 17.94
C PRO A 120 2.57 -12.90 18.07
N ASN A 121 3.27 -12.84 19.20
CA ASN A 121 4.38 -11.89 19.43
C ASN A 121 5.63 -12.23 18.60
N PHE A 122 5.82 -13.50 18.21
CA PHE A 122 6.91 -13.92 17.32
C PHE A 122 6.64 -13.55 15.86
N VAL A 123 5.38 -13.61 15.44
CA VAL A 123 4.95 -13.35 14.06
C VAL A 123 4.29 -11.97 13.87
N MET A 124 4.52 -11.06 14.80
CA MET A 124 3.82 -9.78 14.83
C MET A 124 4.28 -8.87 13.65
N PRO A 125 3.33 -8.29 12.89
CA PRO A 125 3.64 -7.50 11.71
C PRO A 125 4.17 -6.11 12.06
N ALA A 126 4.95 -5.52 11.15
CA ALA A 126 5.36 -4.13 11.26
C ALA A 126 4.19 -3.16 11.01
N THR A 127 4.25 -1.97 11.62
CA THR A 127 3.35 -0.86 11.33
C THR A 127 4.00 0.15 10.39
N ALA A 128 3.22 0.70 9.46
CA ALA A 128 3.60 1.86 8.66
C ALA A 128 2.56 2.99 8.74
N ILE A 129 1.65 2.92 9.73
CA ILE A 129 0.54 3.87 9.88
C ILE A 129 1.05 5.30 10.03
N PRO A 130 2.06 5.61 10.89
CA PRO A 130 2.57 6.98 11.00
C PRO A 130 3.17 7.50 9.69
N GLY A 131 3.93 6.66 8.98
CA GLY A 131 4.48 7.00 7.67
C GLY A 131 3.39 7.30 6.65
N ALA A 132 2.35 6.45 6.57
CA ALA A 132 1.23 6.64 5.65
C ALA A 132 0.43 7.91 5.93
N LEU A 133 0.18 8.23 7.22
CA LEU A 133 -0.47 9.48 7.61
C LEU A 133 0.33 10.69 7.13
N VAL A 134 1.65 10.70 7.35
CA VAL A 134 2.50 11.81 6.89
C VAL A 134 2.51 11.89 5.37
N LEU A 135 2.57 10.76 4.67
CA LEU A 135 2.54 10.73 3.21
C LEU A 135 1.24 11.33 2.65
N ASP A 136 0.09 11.01 3.24
CA ASP A 136 -1.22 11.59 2.87
C ASP A 136 -1.32 13.09 3.25
N ILE A 137 -0.82 13.48 4.43
CA ILE A 137 -0.83 14.87 4.90
C ILE A 137 0.04 15.76 4.00
N VAL A 138 1.23 15.31 3.60
CA VAL A 138 2.09 16.06 2.68
C VAL A 138 1.39 16.29 1.35
N LEU A 139 0.73 15.26 0.80
CA LEU A 139 -0.04 15.41 -0.43
C LEU A 139 -1.22 16.39 -0.27
N LEU A 140 -1.92 16.31 0.86
CA LEU A 140 -3.03 17.21 1.17
C LEU A 140 -2.60 18.68 1.27
N LEU A 141 -1.51 18.95 2.01
CA LEU A 141 -1.02 20.31 2.27
C LEU A 141 -0.38 20.93 1.03
N THR A 142 0.46 20.17 0.32
CA THR A 142 1.21 20.67 -0.83
C THR A 142 0.40 20.64 -2.12
N ARG A 143 -0.61 19.77 -2.19
CA ARG A 143 -1.40 19.45 -3.40
C ARG A 143 -0.55 19.06 -4.60
N ASN A 144 0.71 18.67 -4.36
CA ASN A 144 1.69 18.40 -5.39
C ASN A 144 2.32 17.02 -5.17
N TRP A 145 2.10 16.14 -6.14
CA TRP A 145 2.62 14.77 -6.11
C TRP A 145 4.15 14.73 -6.22
N THR A 146 4.79 15.69 -6.91
CA THR A 146 6.27 15.71 -7.00
C THR A 146 6.90 16.08 -5.68
N LEU A 147 6.31 17.03 -4.95
CA LEU A 147 6.78 17.39 -3.61
C LEU A 147 6.49 16.27 -2.60
N THR A 148 5.39 15.54 -2.77
CA THR A 148 5.08 14.34 -1.99
C THR A 148 6.09 13.22 -2.26
N ALA A 149 6.51 13.05 -3.52
CA ALA A 149 7.53 12.07 -3.89
C ALA A 149 8.90 12.37 -3.26
N VAL A 150 9.19 13.63 -2.94
CA VAL A 150 10.42 14.02 -2.25
C VAL A 150 10.18 14.04 -0.74
N ILE A 151 9.38 14.95 -0.20
CA ILE A 151 9.27 15.12 1.24
C ILE A 151 8.45 13.99 1.87
N GLY A 152 7.31 13.64 1.27
CA GLY A 152 6.40 12.64 1.81
C GLY A 152 7.01 11.24 1.81
N ALA A 153 7.60 10.81 0.70
CA ALA A 153 8.24 9.50 0.59
C ALA A 153 9.46 9.36 1.51
N TRP A 154 10.23 10.44 1.70
CA TRP A 154 11.34 10.45 2.64
C TRP A 154 10.86 10.26 4.07
N MET A 155 9.86 11.04 4.49
CA MET A 155 9.31 10.92 5.84
C MET A 155 8.63 9.58 6.06
N PHE A 156 7.93 9.03 5.05
CA PHE A 156 7.30 7.70 5.10
C PHE A 156 8.32 6.62 5.50
N ALA A 157 9.47 6.59 4.83
CA ALA A 157 10.50 5.60 5.10
C ALA A 157 11.28 5.90 6.39
N ALA A 158 11.64 7.16 6.63
CA ALA A 158 12.40 7.56 7.81
C ALA A 158 11.63 7.30 9.13
N LEU A 159 10.31 7.42 9.11
CA LEU A 159 9.46 7.15 10.26
C LEU A 159 9.25 5.66 10.54
N PHE A 160 9.61 4.76 9.62
CA PHE A 160 9.33 3.34 9.76
C PHE A 160 9.97 2.73 11.01
N TYR A 161 11.30 2.84 11.16
CA TYR A 161 11.99 2.24 12.30
C TYR A 161 11.59 2.89 13.64
N PRO A 162 11.53 4.24 13.78
CA PRO A 162 11.03 4.89 14.99
C PRO A 162 9.60 4.50 15.37
N SER A 163 8.71 4.29 14.39
CA SER A 163 7.31 3.90 14.65
C SER A 163 7.18 2.47 15.17
N ASN A 164 8.11 1.60 14.78
CA ASN A 164 8.11 0.19 15.18
C ASN A 164 8.93 -0.07 16.45
N TRP A 165 9.86 0.81 16.80
CA TRP A 165 10.70 0.64 17.98
C TRP A 165 9.89 0.44 19.28
N PRO A 166 8.82 1.22 19.58
CA PRO A 166 8.01 0.98 20.79
C PRO A 166 7.35 -0.40 20.85
N ILE A 167 7.12 -1.02 19.69
CA ILE A 167 6.47 -2.32 19.57
C ILE A 167 7.48 -3.46 19.75
N PHE A 168 8.69 -3.32 19.18
CA PHE A 168 9.70 -4.39 19.14
C PHE A 168 10.90 -4.19 20.06
N ALA A 169 11.04 -3.06 20.78
CA ALA A 169 12.21 -2.82 21.63
C ALA A 169 12.48 -3.94 22.65
N TYR A 170 11.42 -4.61 23.15
CA TYR A 170 11.56 -5.73 24.08
C TYR A 170 12.33 -6.91 23.47
N SER A 171 12.20 -7.15 22.15
CA SER A 171 12.82 -8.28 21.48
C SER A 171 14.34 -8.15 21.37
N HIS A 172 14.87 -6.93 21.53
CA HIS A 172 16.30 -6.63 21.54
C HIS A 172 16.94 -6.74 22.93
N THR A 173 16.17 -7.08 23.97
CA THR A 173 16.76 -7.26 25.30
C THR A 173 17.68 -8.50 25.31
N PRO A 174 18.89 -8.41 25.89
CA PRO A 174 19.85 -9.50 25.87
C PRO A 174 19.48 -10.58 26.89
N LEU A 175 19.71 -11.84 26.54
CA LEU A 175 19.70 -12.98 27.45
C LEU A 175 20.87 -13.92 27.16
N VAL A 176 21.24 -14.74 28.15
CA VAL A 176 22.30 -15.75 28.02
C VAL A 176 21.67 -17.14 28.06
N VAL A 177 21.83 -17.91 26.98
CA VAL A 177 21.36 -19.29 26.85
C VAL A 177 22.56 -20.17 26.57
N ASP A 178 22.80 -21.17 27.40
CA ASP A 178 23.92 -22.12 27.26
C ASP A 178 25.29 -21.43 27.06
N GLY A 179 25.50 -20.27 27.70
CA GLY A 179 26.72 -19.48 27.61
C GLY A 179 26.83 -18.57 26.38
N ALA A 180 25.85 -18.59 25.47
CA ALA A 180 25.76 -17.69 24.33
C ALA A 180 24.85 -16.49 24.61
N LEU A 181 25.28 -15.30 24.17
CA LEU A 181 24.45 -14.09 24.20
C LEU A 181 23.49 -14.08 23.02
N LEU A 182 22.18 -14.02 23.30
CA LEU A 182 21.12 -13.93 22.31
C LEU A 182 20.22 -12.73 22.61
N SER A 183 19.55 -12.22 21.58
CA SER A 183 18.38 -11.37 21.79
C SER A 183 17.14 -12.23 22.07
N TRP A 184 16.10 -11.65 22.67
CA TRP A 184 14.80 -12.35 22.77
C TRP A 184 14.24 -12.76 21.41
N ALA A 185 14.47 -11.94 20.38
CA ALA A 185 14.08 -12.28 19.01
C ALA A 185 14.75 -13.57 18.53
N ASP A 186 16.08 -13.67 18.68
CA ASP A 186 16.85 -14.85 18.28
C ASP A 186 16.46 -16.09 19.10
N TYR A 187 16.25 -15.91 20.41
CA TYR A 187 15.81 -17.00 21.28
C TYR A 187 14.43 -17.55 20.87
N MET A 188 13.47 -16.68 20.56
CA MET A 188 12.17 -17.10 20.03
C MET A 188 12.33 -17.83 18.68
N GLY A 189 13.18 -17.33 17.79
CA GLY A 189 13.49 -17.99 16.52
C GLY A 189 14.15 -19.37 16.67
N PHE A 190 14.87 -19.58 17.77
CA PHE A 190 15.47 -20.87 18.12
C PHE A 190 14.47 -21.84 18.77
N MET A 191 13.64 -21.35 19.69
CA MET A 191 12.64 -22.18 20.40
C MET A 191 11.51 -22.67 19.48
N TYR A 192 11.00 -21.79 18.62
CA TYR A 192 9.88 -22.10 17.74
C TYR A 192 10.40 -22.60 16.39
N VAL A 193 10.63 -23.91 16.32
CA VAL A 193 11.24 -24.58 15.17
C VAL A 193 10.44 -24.35 13.90
N ARG A 194 11.10 -23.78 12.89
CA ARG A 194 10.57 -23.60 11.54
C ARG A 194 11.20 -24.63 10.60
N THR A 195 10.41 -25.57 10.12
CA THR A 195 10.90 -26.74 9.34
C THR A 195 11.58 -26.38 8.03
N GLY A 196 11.18 -25.27 7.39
CA GLY A 196 11.69 -24.85 6.07
C GLY A 196 12.54 -23.58 6.09
N THR A 197 12.78 -22.96 7.25
CA THR A 197 13.51 -21.68 7.35
C THR A 197 14.65 -21.76 8.37
N PRO A 198 15.77 -22.42 8.00
CA PRO A 198 16.94 -22.50 8.86
C PRO A 198 17.60 -21.12 9.06
N GLU A 199 18.44 -20.97 10.08
CA GLU A 199 19.02 -19.68 10.43
C GLU A 199 19.78 -19.02 9.27
N TYR A 200 20.56 -19.79 8.50
CA TYR A 200 21.44 -19.26 7.45
C TYR A 200 20.73 -18.61 6.27
N ILE A 201 19.41 -18.81 6.11
CA ILE A 201 18.65 -18.11 5.06
C ILE A 201 18.26 -16.68 5.47
N ARG A 202 18.43 -16.32 6.75
CA ARG A 202 18.15 -14.98 7.26
C ARG A 202 19.04 -13.96 6.57
N MET A 203 18.39 -12.98 5.95
CA MET A 203 19.07 -11.80 5.41
C MET A 203 19.01 -10.66 6.41
N ILE A 204 19.93 -10.67 7.37
CA ILE A 204 20.05 -9.68 8.44
C ILE A 204 21.45 -9.03 8.42
N GLU A 205 21.63 -7.96 9.18
CA GLU A 205 22.95 -7.38 9.41
C GLU A 205 23.90 -8.37 10.11
N VAL A 206 24.97 -8.79 9.41
CA VAL A 206 26.06 -9.65 9.96
C VAL A 206 27.35 -8.85 10.22
N GLY A 207 27.33 -7.54 9.92
CA GLY A 207 28.51 -6.68 10.00
C GLY A 207 29.40 -6.77 8.76
N SER A 208 30.18 -5.72 8.54
CA SER A 208 31.16 -5.63 7.45
C SER A 208 32.38 -4.85 7.92
N LEU A 209 33.56 -5.16 7.37
CA LEU A 209 34.81 -4.42 7.61
C LEU A 209 34.71 -2.93 7.21
N ARG A 210 33.67 -2.56 6.46
CA ARG A 210 33.43 -1.19 5.98
C ARG A 210 32.41 -0.42 6.84
N THR A 211 31.79 -1.06 7.82
CA THR A 211 30.75 -0.43 8.65
C THR A 211 31.37 0.22 9.87
N PHE A 212 31.15 1.53 10.01
CA PHE A 212 31.39 2.22 11.29
C PHE A 212 30.21 1.92 12.22
N GLY A 213 30.48 1.22 13.33
CA GLY A 213 29.45 0.64 14.19
C GLY A 213 28.47 1.65 14.79
N GLY A 214 27.23 1.20 15.04
CA GLY A 214 26.21 1.96 15.77
C GLY A 214 25.31 2.88 14.93
N HIS A 215 25.58 3.05 13.64
CA HIS A 215 24.82 3.96 12.76
C HIS A 215 24.01 3.28 11.64
N SER A 216 24.04 1.94 11.56
CA SER A 216 23.42 1.16 10.48
C SER A 216 21.95 1.52 10.26
N THR A 217 21.16 1.62 11.33
CA THR A 217 19.74 1.98 11.26
C THR A 217 19.49 3.32 10.57
N MET A 218 20.29 4.34 10.89
CA MET A 218 20.11 5.69 10.30
C MET A 218 20.49 5.70 8.82
N ILE A 219 21.59 5.03 8.47
CA ILE A 219 22.06 4.91 7.08
C ILE A 219 21.02 4.15 6.25
N SER A 220 20.51 3.05 6.78
CA SER A 220 19.43 2.27 6.16
C SER A 220 18.15 3.09 5.99
N ALA A 221 17.72 3.84 6.99
CA ALA A 221 16.55 4.70 6.89
C ALA A 221 16.71 5.79 5.81
N PHE A 222 17.90 6.40 5.71
CA PHE A 222 18.21 7.40 4.68
C PHE A 222 18.23 6.79 3.27
N PHE A 223 18.86 5.62 3.11
CA PHE A 223 18.87 4.90 1.84
C PHE A 223 17.44 4.49 1.43
N SER A 224 16.66 3.99 2.39
CA SER A 224 15.25 3.66 2.23
C SER A 224 14.43 4.86 1.78
N ALA A 225 14.62 6.03 2.39
CA ALA A 225 13.96 7.28 2.00
C ALA A 225 14.25 7.69 0.55
N PHE A 226 15.52 7.61 0.13
CA PHE A 226 15.90 7.88 -1.25
C PHE A 226 15.26 6.87 -2.22
N ALA A 227 15.39 5.56 -1.94
CA ALA A 227 14.83 4.51 -2.78
C ALA A 227 13.29 4.60 -2.85
N SER A 228 12.61 4.83 -1.72
CA SER A 228 11.17 5.03 -1.64
C SER A 228 10.70 6.21 -2.48
N SER A 229 11.50 7.28 -2.64
CA SER A 229 11.17 8.40 -3.51
C SER A 229 11.11 7.99 -4.98
N LEU A 230 12.11 7.23 -5.44
CA LEU A 230 12.15 6.71 -6.81
C LEU A 230 11.00 5.74 -7.05
N THR A 231 10.77 4.83 -6.10
CA THR A 231 9.65 3.89 -6.14
C THR A 231 8.31 4.63 -6.17
N TYR A 232 8.14 5.69 -5.37
CA TYR A 232 6.93 6.50 -5.36
C TYR A 232 6.66 7.10 -6.75
N ILE A 233 7.67 7.69 -7.41
CA ILE A 233 7.51 8.28 -8.74
C ILE A 233 7.05 7.22 -9.74
N VAL A 234 7.71 6.07 -9.75
CA VAL A 234 7.40 4.96 -10.66
C VAL A 234 5.97 4.46 -10.42
N TRP A 235 5.60 4.23 -9.16
CA TRP A 235 4.28 3.70 -8.81
C TRP A 235 3.15 4.71 -8.92
N TRP A 236 3.44 6.00 -8.80
CA TRP A 236 2.52 7.06 -9.19
C TRP A 236 2.20 6.99 -10.69
N GLN A 237 3.20 6.75 -11.55
CA GLN A 237 2.96 6.56 -12.98
C GLN A 237 2.22 5.26 -13.29
N PHE A 238 2.48 4.18 -12.54
CA PHE A 238 1.67 2.96 -12.65
C PHE A 238 0.23 3.22 -12.23
N GLY A 239 0.00 3.95 -11.13
CA GLY A 239 -1.33 4.40 -10.74
C GLY A 239 -2.02 5.18 -11.86
N LYS A 240 -1.31 6.12 -12.49
CA LYS A 240 -1.79 6.81 -13.69
C LYS A 240 -2.16 5.84 -14.81
N PHE A 241 -1.29 4.90 -15.14
CA PHE A 241 -1.50 3.95 -16.21
C PHE A 241 -2.74 3.07 -15.96
N PHE A 242 -2.85 2.45 -14.77
CA PHE A 242 -3.95 1.55 -14.42
C PHE A 242 -5.27 2.27 -14.21
N CYS A 243 -5.25 3.53 -13.77
CA CYS A 243 -6.46 4.31 -13.53
C CYS A 243 -6.90 5.15 -14.74
N THR A 244 -6.21 5.07 -15.88
CA THR A 244 -6.63 5.75 -17.11
C THR A 244 -7.51 4.81 -17.94
N SER A 245 -8.79 5.13 -18.06
CA SER A 245 -9.68 4.47 -19.02
C SER A 245 -9.40 4.97 -20.44
N TYR A 246 -9.21 4.06 -21.39
CA TYR A 246 -9.16 4.39 -22.81
C TYR A 246 -9.92 3.34 -23.61
N PHE A 247 -10.54 3.78 -24.69
CA PHE A 247 -11.28 2.94 -25.62
C PHE A 247 -10.61 3.00 -26.99
N TYR A 248 -10.52 1.85 -27.64
CA TYR A 248 -10.17 1.79 -29.06
C TYR A 248 -11.46 1.78 -29.86
N ILE A 249 -11.67 2.85 -30.63
CA ILE A 249 -12.83 2.99 -31.49
C ILE A 249 -12.36 2.77 -32.91
N THR A 250 -12.98 1.80 -33.58
CA THR A 250 -12.75 1.52 -34.99
C THR A 250 -13.89 2.12 -35.79
N ASP A 251 -13.55 3.04 -36.68
CA ASP A 251 -14.48 3.66 -37.63
C ASP A 251 -14.92 2.65 -38.71
N ASP A 252 -16.00 2.94 -39.44
CA ASP A 252 -16.50 2.18 -40.61
C ASP A 252 -15.41 1.98 -41.67
N ARG A 253 -14.41 2.86 -41.68
CA ARG A 253 -13.22 2.82 -42.56
C ARG A 253 -12.08 1.95 -42.01
N GLN A 254 -12.30 1.11 -41.01
CA GLN A 254 -11.30 0.25 -40.37
C GLN A 254 -10.11 1.01 -39.76
N ARG A 255 -10.30 2.28 -39.36
CA ARG A 255 -9.29 3.08 -38.66
C ARG A 255 -9.51 3.02 -37.17
N THR A 256 -8.54 2.47 -36.44
CA THR A 256 -8.60 2.41 -34.98
C THR A 256 -7.98 3.65 -34.37
N THR A 257 -8.76 4.35 -33.54
CA THR A 257 -8.31 5.54 -32.80
C THR A 257 -8.44 5.31 -31.30
N LYS A 258 -7.46 5.80 -30.54
CA LYS A 258 -7.46 5.71 -29.08
C LYS A 258 -8.13 6.95 -28.51
N VAL A 259 -9.21 6.76 -27.75
CA VAL A 259 -9.97 7.85 -27.12
C VAL A 259 -10.01 7.64 -25.61
N TYR A 260 -9.81 8.71 -24.84
CA TYR A 260 -9.69 8.68 -23.37
C TYR A 260 -10.99 9.05 -22.64
N ASP A 261 -12.08 9.25 -23.37
CA ASP A 261 -13.37 9.70 -22.82
C ASP A 261 -14.35 8.53 -22.73
N VAL A 262 -15.01 8.38 -21.58
CA VAL A 262 -16.09 7.39 -21.37
C VAL A 262 -17.30 7.75 -22.24
N PHE A 263 -17.46 9.04 -22.55
CA PHE A 263 -18.48 9.53 -23.47
C PHE A 263 -18.02 9.56 -24.94
N ALA A 264 -16.90 8.92 -25.29
CA ALA A 264 -16.41 8.90 -26.66
C ALA A 264 -17.46 8.45 -27.69
N TYR A 265 -18.35 7.52 -27.30
CA TYR A 265 -19.48 7.12 -28.14
C TYR A 265 -20.54 8.21 -28.34
N ALA A 266 -20.75 9.07 -27.33
CA ALA A 266 -21.70 10.18 -27.38
C ALA A 266 -21.11 11.42 -28.10
N THR A 267 -19.80 11.65 -27.99
CA THR A 267 -19.11 12.79 -28.62
C THR A 267 -18.67 12.53 -30.05
N LEU A 268 -18.56 11.27 -30.48
CA LEU A 268 -18.30 10.88 -31.88
C LEU A 268 -19.57 10.74 -32.75
N GLY A 269 -20.72 11.26 -32.32
CA GLY A 269 -21.89 11.45 -33.18
C GLY A 269 -21.73 12.70 -34.06
N PRO A 270 -21.46 12.53 -35.37
CA PRO A 270 -22.56 12.38 -36.34
C PRO A 270 -22.36 11.21 -37.32
N GLN A 271 -22.00 10.03 -36.81
CA GLN A 271 -22.15 8.76 -37.53
C GLN A 271 -22.88 7.65 -36.73
N GLY A 272 -23.12 7.85 -35.43
CA GLY A 272 -23.92 6.94 -34.59
C GLY A 272 -25.43 6.96 -34.84
N ASP A 273 -25.96 7.97 -35.54
CA ASP A 273 -27.40 8.08 -35.87
C ASP A 273 -27.82 7.30 -37.13
N LYS A 274 -26.91 6.56 -37.76
CA LYS A 274 -27.23 5.76 -38.97
C LYS A 274 -27.33 4.25 -38.72
N ALA A 275 -27.34 3.82 -37.46
CA ALA A 275 -27.77 2.48 -37.10
C ALA A 275 -29.31 2.39 -37.04
N LYS A 276 -29.92 2.38 -38.23
CA LYS A 276 -31.27 1.85 -38.55
C LYS A 276 -32.38 2.04 -37.51
N LEU A 277 -33.00 3.22 -37.53
CA LEU A 277 -34.45 3.39 -37.32
C LEU A 277 -35.03 4.22 -38.48
N SER A 278 -34.92 3.71 -39.71
CA SER A 278 -35.79 4.16 -40.79
C SER A 278 -36.06 3.00 -41.75
N GLY A 279 -37.26 2.44 -41.64
CA GLY A 279 -37.70 1.34 -42.49
C GLY A 279 -39.15 0.95 -42.24
N GLY A 280 -40.01 1.91 -41.93
CA GLY A 280 -41.46 1.74 -41.90
C GLY A 280 -42.10 2.93 -42.61
N LYS A 281 -42.39 2.77 -43.91
CA LYS A 281 -43.39 3.57 -44.62
C LYS A 281 -44.62 2.68 -44.81
N ALA A 282 -45.61 2.88 -43.96
CA ALA A 282 -47.06 2.83 -44.20
C ALA A 282 -47.72 3.23 -42.88
#